data_AF-A0A924QXT3-F1
#
_entry.id   AF-A0A924QXT3-F1
#
_cell.length_a   1.000
_cell.length_b   1.000
_cell.length_c   1.000
_cell.angle_alpha   90.00
_cell.angle_beta   90.00
_cell.angle_gamma   90.00
#
_symmetry.space_group_name_H-M   'P 1'
#
loop_
_entity.id
_entity.type
_entity.pdbx_description
1 polymer ?
#
loop_
_entity_poly.entity_id
_entity_poly.type
_entity_poly.pdbx_seq_one_letter_code
_entity_poly.pdbx_strand_id
1 'polypeptide(L)'
;MSNRTVFFVSDGTGITAETFGNAILAQFETTTRHIRLPFIDTVDKAHQAVRQINHAGIVDGKKPIVFTTLVNMEILKVITDGCQGMLLDMFGTFVHPLETELQLKSHHRVGR
;
A
#
# COMPACT_ATOMS: atom_id res chain seq x y z
N MET A 1 12.15 -22.22 -0.58
CA MET A 1 12.00 -21.03 0.27
C MET A 1 11.11 -20.06 -0.47
N SER A 2 10.02 -19.59 0.12
CA SER A 2 9.14 -18.60 -0.51
C SER A 2 9.76 -17.20 -0.46
N ASN A 3 9.58 -16.45 -1.55
CA ASN A 3 10.00 -15.05 -1.63
C ASN A 3 9.04 -14.20 -0.80
N ARG A 4 9.53 -13.16 -0.13
CA ARG A 4 8.68 -12.23 0.62
C ARG A 4 7.71 -11.56 -0.34
N THR A 5 6.42 -11.57 -0.04
CA THR A 5 5.43 -10.84 -0.83
C THR A 5 5.39 -9.35 -0.50
N VAL A 6 5.34 -8.53 -1.55
CA VAL A 6 5.12 -7.09 -1.52
C VAL A 6 3.77 -6.80 -2.14
N PHE A 7 2.94 -6.03 -1.44
CA PHE A 7 1.62 -5.61 -1.90
C PHE A 7 1.61 -4.13 -2.27
N PHE A 8 0.93 -3.80 -3.37
CA PHE A 8 0.67 -2.43 -3.81
C PHE A 8 -0.83 -2.17 -3.76
N VAL A 9 -1.28 -1.43 -2.75
CA VAL A 9 -2.71 -1.23 -2.42
C VAL A 9 -3.14 0.18 -2.82
N SER A 10 -4.18 0.27 -3.65
CA SER A 10 -4.67 1.55 -4.17
C SER A 10 -6.18 1.51 -4.35
N ASP A 11 -6.81 2.66 -4.16
CA ASP A 11 -8.20 2.98 -4.52
C ASP A 11 -8.37 3.15 -6.04
N GLY A 12 -7.30 3.47 -6.77
CA GLY A 12 -7.25 3.47 -8.23
C GLY A 12 -6.58 2.22 -8.82
N THR A 13 -5.79 2.40 -9.88
CA THR A 13 -5.15 1.29 -10.60
C THR A 13 -3.97 0.65 -9.88
N GLY A 14 -3.41 1.32 -8.87
CA GLY A 14 -2.21 0.87 -8.16
C GLY A 14 -0.88 1.03 -8.91
N ILE A 15 -0.89 1.61 -10.12
CA ILE A 15 0.34 1.81 -10.92
C ILE A 15 1.33 2.70 -10.16
N THR A 16 0.88 3.81 -9.56
CA THR A 16 1.77 4.72 -8.82
C THR A 16 2.43 4.02 -7.64
N ALA A 17 1.66 3.26 -6.86
CA ALA A 17 2.19 2.50 -5.72
C ALA A 17 3.24 1.46 -6.16
N GLU A 18 2.94 0.74 -7.25
CA GLU A 18 3.82 -0.26 -7.85
C GLU A 18 5.11 0.35 -8.40
N THR A 19 5.01 1.37 -9.25
CA THR A 19 6.19 2.03 -9.84
C THR A 19 7.09 2.62 -8.76
N PHE A 20 6.53 3.35 -7.80
CA PHE A 20 7.32 3.97 -6.74
C PHE A 20 7.93 2.92 -5.81
N GLY A 21 7.14 1.94 -5.37
CA GLY A 21 7.64 0.89 -4.48
C GLY A 21 8.72 0.04 -5.15
N ASN A 22 8.60 -0.24 -6.45
CA ASN A 22 9.65 -0.91 -7.22
C ASN A 22 10.94 -0.09 -7.30
N ALA A 23 10.84 1.23 -7.47
CA ALA A 23 12.01 2.11 -7.48
C ALA A 23 12.76 2.09 -6.14
N ILE A 24 12.05 2.04 -5.01
CA ILE A 24 12.65 1.92 -3.68
C ILE A 24 13.24 0.52 -3.46
N LEU A 25 12.51 -0.54 -3.83
CA LEU A 25 12.97 -1.92 -3.66
C LEU A 25 14.21 -2.24 -4.50
N ALA A 26 14.40 -1.57 -5.64
CA ALA A 26 15.58 -1.72 -6.47
C ALA A 26 16.90 -1.31 -5.77
N GLN A 27 16.83 -0.57 -4.66
CA GLN A 27 17.99 -0.23 -3.83
C GLN A 27 18.47 -1.40 -2.95
N PHE A 28 17.75 -2.53 -2.95
CA PHE A 28 18.04 -3.70 -2.14
C PHE A 28 18.25 -4.91 -3.04
N GLU A 29 19.31 -5.68 -2.80
CA GLU A 29 19.57 -6.96 -3.48
C GLU A 29 18.66 -8.07 -2.94
N THR A 30 17.35 -7.99 -3.21
CA THR A 30 16.38 -8.98 -2.72
C THR A 30 15.36 -9.41 -3.79
N THR A 31 15.02 -10.69 -3.80
CA THR A 31 13.95 -11.24 -4.63
C THR A 31 12.64 -11.24 -3.86
N THR A 32 11.64 -10.53 -4.39
CA THR A 32 10.31 -10.40 -3.79
C THR A 32 9.24 -10.80 -4.79
N ARG A 33 8.11 -11.30 -4.29
CA ARG A 33 6.91 -11.54 -5.10
C ARG A 33 6.02 -10.30 -5.04
N HIS A 34 5.58 -9.79 -6.17
CA HIS A 34 4.78 -8.56 -6.23
C HIS A 34 3.31 -8.88 -6.49
N ILE A 35 2.42 -8.23 -5.73
CA ILE A 35 0.97 -8.31 -5.91
C ILE A 35 0.38 -6.91 -5.89
N ARG A 36 -0.32 -6.55 -6.96
CA ARG A 36 -1.10 -5.31 -7.01
C ARG A 36 -2.55 -5.58 -6.63
N LEU A 37 -3.07 -4.76 -5.72
CA LEU A 37 -4.46 -4.76 -5.27
C LEU A 37 -5.10 -3.41 -5.67
N PRO A 38 -5.64 -3.31 -6.90
CA PRO A 38 -6.28 -2.10 -7.39
C PRO A 38 -7.73 -2.00 -6.89
N PHE A 39 -8.30 -0.80 -6.98
CA PHE A 39 -9.70 -0.49 -6.70
C PHE A 39 -10.18 -0.91 -5.31
N ILE A 40 -9.33 -0.74 -4.30
CA ILE A 40 -9.66 -0.91 -2.88
C ILE A 40 -10.36 0.36 -2.39
N ASP A 41 -11.57 0.55 -2.90
CA ASP A 41 -12.41 1.76 -2.76
C ASP A 41 -13.58 1.58 -1.78
N THR A 42 -13.65 0.44 -1.10
CA THR A 42 -14.67 0.11 -0.09
C THR A 42 -14.04 -0.59 1.11
N VAL A 43 -14.69 -0.47 2.27
CA VAL A 43 -14.30 -1.13 3.53
C VAL A 43 -14.25 -2.65 3.37
N ASP A 44 -15.21 -3.24 2.66
CA ASP A 44 -15.24 -4.70 2.44
C ASP A 44 -14.04 -5.18 1.64
N LYS A 45 -13.66 -4.46 0.58
CA LYS A 45 -12.45 -4.75 -0.20
C LYS A 45 -11.19 -4.57 0.65
N ALA A 46 -11.15 -3.58 1.55
CA ALA A 46 -10.03 -3.41 2.47
C ALA A 46 -9.88 -4.62 3.41
N HIS A 47 -10.98 -5.13 3.97
CA HIS A 47 -10.94 -6.36 4.77
C HIS A 47 -10.47 -7.58 3.97
N GLN A 48 -10.87 -7.70 2.69
CA GLN A 48 -10.36 -8.75 1.80
C GLN A 48 -8.85 -8.61 1.57
N ALA A 49 -8.36 -7.39 1.30
CA ALA A 49 -6.95 -7.10 1.13
C ALA A 49 -6.14 -7.48 2.38
N VAL A 50 -6.62 -7.10 3.58
CA VAL A 50 -6.00 -7.48 4.86
C VAL A 50 -5.88 -8.99 5.00
N ARG A 51 -6.95 -9.74 4.71
CA ARG A 51 -6.91 -11.22 4.76
C ARG A 51 -5.86 -11.78 3.81
N GLN A 52 -5.79 -11.26 2.58
CA GLN A 52 -4.83 -11.70 1.58
C GLN A 52 -3.38 -11.40 2.00
N ILE A 53 -3.12 -10.20 2.54
CA ILE A 53 -1.81 -9.78 3.03
C ILE A 53 -1.37 -10.70 4.17
N ASN A 54 -2.22 -10.87 5.19
CA ASN A 54 -1.89 -11.66 6.36
C ASN A 54 -1.69 -13.14 5.99
N HIS A 55 -2.52 -13.68 5.09
CA HIS A 55 -2.36 -15.04 4.58
C HIS A 55 -1.04 -15.24 3.84
N ALA A 56 -0.62 -14.28 3.00
CA ALA A 56 0.68 -14.34 2.35
C ALA A 56 1.83 -14.34 3.37
N GLY A 57 1.71 -13.60 4.47
CA GLY A 57 2.70 -13.64 5.55
C GLY A 57 2.86 -15.03 6.19
N ILE A 58 1.75 -15.76 6.36
CA ILE A 58 1.72 -17.12 6.89
C ILE A 58 2.36 -18.09 5.87
N VAL A 59 1.94 -18.03 4.61
CA VAL A 59 2.44 -18.92 3.54
C VAL A 59 3.92 -18.67 3.24
N ASP A 60 4.35 -17.41 3.24
CA ASP A 60 5.73 -17.05 2.94
C ASP A 60 6.68 -17.26 4.13
N GLY A 61 6.13 -17.40 5.35
CA GLY A 61 6.91 -17.40 6.59
C GLY A 61 7.68 -16.09 6.82
N LYS A 62 7.33 -15.02 6.10
CA LYS A 62 8.01 -13.73 6.11
C LYS A 62 6.98 -12.61 6.18
N LYS A 63 7.22 -11.63 7.06
CA LYS A 63 6.38 -10.43 7.17
C LYS A 63 6.27 -9.73 5.79
N PRO A 64 5.05 -9.56 5.24
CA PRO A 64 4.84 -8.86 3.98
C PRO A 64 5.20 -7.38 4.07
N ILE A 65 5.51 -6.77 2.94
CA ILE A 65 5.62 -5.30 2.81
C ILE A 65 4.40 -4.81 2.05
N VAL A 66 3.83 -3.69 2.47
CA VAL A 66 2.62 -3.11 1.86
C VAL A 66 2.88 -1.65 1.58
N PHE A 67 2.88 -1.30 0.30
CA PHE A 67 2.86 0.07 -0.17
C PHE A 67 1.42 0.48 -0.42
N THR A 68 0.98 1.61 0.12
CA THR A 68 -0.39 2.08 -0.09
C THR A 68 -0.44 3.52 -0.57
N THR A 69 -1.42 3.78 -1.44
CA THR A 69 -1.82 5.11 -1.88
C THR A 69 -3.29 5.38 -1.55
N LEU A 70 -3.84 4.78 -0.50
CA LEU A 70 -5.22 5.02 -0.10
C LEU A 70 -5.39 6.42 0.48
N VAL A 71 -6.35 7.18 -0.03
CA VAL A 71 -6.69 8.52 0.48
C VAL A 71 -7.90 8.52 1.41
N ASN A 72 -8.80 7.55 1.25
CA ASN A 72 -9.97 7.43 2.12
C ASN A 72 -9.53 6.89 3.49
N MET A 73 -9.70 7.73 4.52
CA MET A 73 -9.26 7.43 5.89
C MET A 73 -9.98 6.25 6.52
N GLU A 74 -11.25 5.98 6.17
CA GLU A 74 -11.97 4.81 6.69
C GLU A 74 -11.37 3.51 6.15
N ILE A 75 -11.04 3.49 4.86
CA ILE A 75 -10.41 2.36 4.19
C ILE A 75 -8.97 2.18 4.69
N LEU A 76 -8.21 3.27 4.76
CA LEU A 76 -6.84 3.26 5.27
C LEU A 76 -6.79 2.75 6.72
N LYS A 77 -7.77 3.14 7.56
CA LYS A 77 -7.88 2.65 8.94
C LYS A 77 -8.06 1.13 9.00
N VAL A 78 -8.92 0.56 8.15
CA VAL A 78 -9.10 -0.90 8.07
C VAL A 78 -7.79 -1.61 7.72
N ILE A 79 -7.03 -1.08 6.74
CA ILE A 79 -5.73 -1.64 6.39
C ILE A 79 -4.75 -1.49 7.56
N THR A 80 -4.67 -0.30 8.17
CA THR A 80 -3.71 0.01 9.23
C THR A 80 -3.93 -0.84 10.49
N ASP A 81 -5.20 -1.00 10.90
CA ASP A 81 -5.56 -1.74 12.11
C ASP A 81 -5.47 -3.27 11.91
N GLY A 82 -5.73 -3.76 10.68
CA GLY A 82 -5.81 -5.19 10.39
C GLY A 82 -4.55 -5.81 9.77
N CYS A 83 -3.68 -5.01 9.16
CA CYS A 83 -2.50 -5.50 8.45
C CYS A 83 -1.38 -5.90 9.41
N GLN A 84 -0.90 -7.13 9.29
CA GLN A 84 0.27 -7.62 10.04
C GLN A 84 1.59 -7.43 9.29
N GLY A 85 1.54 -6.83 8.09
CA GLY A 85 2.69 -6.47 7.28
C GLY A 85 3.38 -5.18 7.73
N MET A 86 4.45 -4.80 7.04
CA MET A 86 5.06 -3.48 7.14
C MET A 86 4.32 -2.54 6.18
N LEU A 87 3.49 -1.65 6.72
CA LEU A 87 2.73 -0.69 5.93
C LEU A 87 3.55 0.59 5.68
N LEU A 88 3.58 1.02 4.43
CA LEU A 88 4.22 2.24 3.95
C LEU A 88 3.16 3.08 3.22
N ASP A 89 2.60 4.04 3.93
CA ASP A 89 1.63 4.99 3.39
C ASP A 89 2.35 6.12 2.65
N MET A 90 2.28 6.08 1.32
CA MET A 90 2.92 7.07 0.47
C MET A 90 2.25 8.44 0.54
N PHE A 91 0.93 8.50 0.71
CA PHE A 91 0.23 9.78 0.82
C PHE A 91 0.55 10.45 2.15
N GLY A 92 0.44 9.72 3.26
CA GLY A 92 0.84 10.22 4.57
C GLY A 92 2.30 10.68 4.61
N THR A 93 3.20 9.92 3.99
CA THR A 93 4.65 10.21 4.03
C THR A 93 5.06 11.39 3.14
N PHE A 94 4.53 11.49 1.92
CA PHE A 94 5.03 12.45 0.92
C PHE A 94 4.07 13.58 0.58
N VAL A 95 2.75 13.34 0.64
CA VAL A 95 1.77 14.37 0.28
C VAL A 95 1.51 15.31 1.45
N HIS A 96 1.42 14.81 2.67
CA HIS A 96 1.14 15.67 3.82
C HIS A 96 2.20 16.77 4.07
N PRO A 97 3.52 16.50 3.94
CA PRO A 97 4.52 17.57 3.98
C PRO A 97 4.34 18.61 2.87
N LEU A 98 3.99 18.18 1.65
CA LEU A 98 3.74 19.08 0.53
C LEU A 98 2.50 19.93 0.74
N GLU A 99 1.43 19.39 1.33
CA GLU A 99 0.24 20.19 1.68
C GLU A 99 0.59 21.33 2.65
N THR A 100 1.48 21.04 3.60
CA THR A 100 1.96 22.01 4.59
C THR A 100 2.80 23.10 3.91
N GLU A 101 3.78 22.70 3.08
CA GLU A 101 4.67 23.63 2.39
C GLU A 101 3.92 24.50 1.37
N LEU A 102 3.02 23.90 0.60
CA LEU A 102 2.23 24.59 -0.42
C LEU A 102 1.05 25.38 0.17
N GLN A 103 0.73 25.19 1.46
CA GLN A 103 -0.46 25.75 2.11
C GLN A 103 -1.76 25.40 1.37
N LEU A 104 -1.81 24.22 0.76
CA LEU A 104 -2.92 23.73 -0.05
C LEU A 104 -3.29 22.32 0.37
N LYS A 105 -4.58 22.02 0.41
CA LYS A 105 -5.03 20.64 0.53
C LYS A 105 -4.86 19.93 -0.80
N SER A 106 -4.30 18.73 -0.76
CA SER A 106 -4.30 17.86 -1.92
C SER A 106 -5.76 17.55 -2.28
N HIS A 107 -6.01 17.26 -3.55
CA HIS A 107 -7.37 16.98 -3.99
C HIS A 107 -7.96 15.68 -3.41
N HIS A 108 -7.21 14.94 -2.57
CA HIS A 108 -7.59 13.67 -1.94
C HIS A 108 -8.42 12.76 -2.87
N ARG A 109 -8.05 12.72 -4.16
CA ARG A 109 -8.73 11.96 -5.21
C ARG A 109 -7.69 11.35 -6.13
N VAL A 110 -7.88 10.08 -6.44
CA VAL A 110 -7.14 9.40 -7.51
C VAL A 110 -7.88 9.59 -8.83
N GLY A 111 -7.18 10.15 -9.82
CA GLY A 111 -7.70 10.32 -11.17
C GLY A 111 -8.38 11.66 -11.40
N ARG A 112 -7.62 12.59 -11.98
CA ARG A 112 -8.13 13.55 -12.94
C ARG A 112 -7.26 13.48 -14.18
#